data_AF-A0A9E5JI93-F1
#
_entry.id   AF-A0A9E5JI93-F1
#
_cell.length_a   1.000
_cell.length_b   1.000
_cell.length_c   1.000
_cell.angle_alpha   90.00
_cell.angle_beta   90.00
_cell.angle_gamma   90.00
#
_symmetry.space_group_name_H-M   'P 1'
#
loop_
_entity.id
_entity.type
_entity.pdbx_description
1 polymer ?
#
loop_
_entity_poly.entity_id
_entity_poly.type
_entity_poly.pdbx_seq_one_letter_code
_entity_poly.pdbx_strand_id
1 'polypeptide(L)'
;KSMRASDEKSALFWLARMLEAGDDPRFVARRLIVFASEDVGLADPTALTIATSAATAVEHVGMPEARYNLAHAVMHLANAPKSRAVTDAITAARESLLGGASIEVPEHLRDGNSPHGSIIPARRYD
;
A
#
# COMPACT_ATOMS: atom_id res chain seq x y z
N LYS A 1 -0.55 12.54 -5.74
CA LYS A 1 -0.94 13.87 -5.20
C LYS A 1 -2.39 14.19 -5.55
N SER A 2 -2.77 14.24 -6.83
CA SER A 2 -4.17 14.45 -7.24
C SER A 2 -5.15 13.47 -6.58
N MET A 3 -4.85 12.16 -6.59
CA MET A 3 -5.66 11.17 -5.87
C MET A 3 -5.76 11.44 -4.36
N ARG A 4 -4.69 11.90 -3.70
CA ARG A 4 -4.68 12.22 -2.26
C ARG A 4 -5.58 13.41 -1.95
N ALA A 5 -5.63 14.38 -2.85
CA ALA A 5 -6.53 15.53 -2.79
C ALA A 5 -7.95 15.22 -3.30
N SER A 6 -8.24 13.95 -3.62
CA SER A 6 -9.50 13.50 -4.21
C SER A 6 -9.90 14.23 -5.50
N ASP A 7 -8.90 14.66 -6.28
CA ASP A 7 -9.10 15.23 -7.62
C ASP A 7 -8.93 14.15 -8.68
N GLU A 8 -10.04 13.49 -9.01
CA GLU A 8 -10.11 12.41 -10.01
C GLU A 8 -9.69 12.88 -11.41
N LYS A 9 -10.17 14.06 -11.84
CA LYS A 9 -9.90 14.58 -13.19
C LYS A 9 -8.41 14.81 -13.40
N SER A 10 -7.76 15.46 -12.43
CA SER A 10 -6.31 15.64 -12.48
C SER A 10 -5.58 14.32 -12.38
N ALA A 11 -6.05 13.36 -11.58
CA ALA A 11 -5.42 12.04 -11.47
C ALA A 11 -5.43 11.28 -12.80
N LEU A 12 -6.57 11.28 -13.51
CA LEU A 12 -6.70 10.69 -14.85
C LEU A 12 -5.84 11.40 -15.88
N PHE A 13 -5.77 12.73 -15.84
CA PHE A 13 -4.88 13.49 -16.72
C PHE A 13 -3.41 13.07 -16.54
N TRP A 14 -2.94 12.93 -15.30
CA TRP A 14 -1.58 12.48 -15.03
C TRP A 14 -1.36 11.02 -15.43
N LEU A 15 -2.34 10.14 -15.23
CA LEU A 15 -2.28 8.76 -15.74
C LEU A 15 -2.09 8.76 -17.27
N ALA A 16 -2.96 9.46 -18.00
CA ALA A 16 -2.88 9.53 -19.45
C ALA A 16 -1.50 10.06 -19.90
N ARG A 17 -1.03 11.15 -19.28
CA ARG A 17 0.30 11.71 -19.57
C ARG A 17 1.43 10.70 -19.37
N MET A 18 1.44 9.92 -18.29
CA MET A 18 2.47 8.90 -18.04
C MET A 18 2.45 7.82 -19.13
N LEU A 19 1.25 7.35 -19.51
CA LEU A 19 1.10 6.33 -20.54
C LEU A 19 1.56 6.83 -21.93
N GLU A 20 1.19 8.06 -22.32
CA GLU A 20 1.62 8.66 -23.59
C GLU A 20 3.13 8.98 -23.60
N ALA A 21 3.72 9.26 -22.43
CA ALA A 21 5.17 9.44 -22.30
C ALA A 21 5.95 8.12 -22.42
N GLY A 22 5.28 6.97 -22.47
CA GLY A 22 5.91 5.65 -22.54
C GLY A 22 6.43 5.14 -21.19
N ASP A 23 5.93 5.66 -20.07
CA ASP A 23 6.27 5.14 -18.76
C ASP A 23 5.81 3.67 -18.63
N ASP A 24 6.60 2.85 -17.93
CA ASP A 24 6.26 1.45 -17.66
C ASP A 24 4.92 1.35 -16.89
N PRO A 25 3.88 0.70 -17.44
CA PRO A 25 2.58 0.57 -16.76
C PRO A 25 2.69 -0.20 -15.44
N ARG A 26 3.69 -1.08 -15.30
CA ARG A 26 3.94 -1.78 -14.03
C ARG A 26 4.43 -0.81 -12.96
N PHE A 27 5.16 0.23 -13.33
CA PHE A 27 5.55 1.29 -12.39
C PHE A 27 4.30 2.02 -11.86
N VAL A 28 3.38 2.40 -12.75
CA VAL A 28 2.11 3.03 -12.34
C VAL A 28 1.33 2.09 -11.42
N ALA A 29 1.17 0.81 -11.79
CA ALA A 29 0.45 -0.16 -10.98
C ALA A 29 1.04 -0.34 -9.58
N ARG A 30 2.38 -0.44 -9.44
CA ARG A 30 3.05 -0.48 -8.13
C ARG A 30 2.74 0.74 -7.29
N ARG A 31 2.68 1.94 -7.90
CA ARG A 31 2.32 3.17 -7.20
C ARG A 31 0.87 3.17 -6.72
N LEU A 32 -0.06 2.59 -7.49
CA LEU A 32 -1.46 2.45 -7.08
C LEU A 32 -1.60 1.50 -5.89
N ILE A 33 -0.89 0.37 -5.89
CA ILE A 33 -0.88 -0.59 -4.77
C ILE A 33 -0.40 0.09 -3.48
N VAL A 34 0.72 0.82 -3.54
CA VAL A 34 1.22 1.55 -2.38
C VAL A 34 0.21 2.60 -1.92
N PHE A 35 -0.34 3.38 -2.84
CA PHE A 35 -1.33 4.43 -2.51
C PHE A 35 -2.58 3.85 -1.83
N ALA A 36 -3.05 2.69 -2.28
CA ALA A 36 -4.21 2.01 -1.69
C ALA A 36 -4.01 1.70 -0.20
N SER A 37 -2.79 1.34 0.23
CA SER A 37 -2.50 1.12 1.65
C SER A 37 -2.08 2.39 2.39
N GLU A 38 -1.38 3.32 1.73
CA GLU A 38 -0.80 4.52 2.37
C GLU A 38 -1.85 5.60 2.67
N ASP A 39 -2.72 5.89 1.70
CA ASP A 39 -3.59 7.06 1.73
C ASP A 39 -5.08 6.70 1.79
N VAL A 40 -5.47 5.47 1.43
CA VAL A 40 -6.84 4.96 1.57
C VAL A 40 -6.94 4.06 2.81
N GLY A 41 -6.07 3.06 2.92
CA GLY A 41 -5.91 2.23 4.09
C GLY A 41 -7.20 1.48 4.47
N LEU A 42 -7.49 1.42 5.77
CA LEU A 42 -8.67 0.73 6.29
C LEU A 42 -9.99 1.48 6.07
N ALA A 43 -9.96 2.70 5.54
CA ALA A 43 -11.18 3.44 5.24
C ALA A 43 -11.94 2.82 4.06
N ASP A 44 -11.24 2.17 3.14
CA ASP A 44 -11.82 1.29 2.13
C ASP A 44 -10.91 0.05 1.94
N PRO A 45 -11.24 -1.07 2.61
CA PRO A 45 -10.45 -2.29 2.51
C PRO A 45 -10.42 -2.91 1.10
N THR A 46 -11.33 -2.53 0.20
CA THR A 46 -11.37 -3.06 -1.17
C THR A 46 -10.35 -2.39 -2.09
N ALA A 47 -9.85 -1.22 -1.72
CA ALA A 47 -8.92 -0.42 -2.53
C ALA A 47 -7.63 -1.18 -2.88
N LEU A 48 -7.07 -1.93 -1.92
CA LEU A 48 -5.86 -2.73 -2.16
C LEU A 48 -6.12 -3.83 -3.18
N THR A 49 -7.24 -4.55 -3.06
CA THR A 49 -7.64 -5.59 -4.00
C THR A 49 -7.86 -5.03 -5.40
N ILE A 50 -8.49 -3.87 -5.54
CA ILE A 50 -8.70 -3.22 -6.84
C ILE A 50 -7.35 -2.84 -7.47
N ALA A 51 -6.42 -2.27 -6.69
CA ALA A 51 -5.10 -1.90 -7.19
C ALA A 51 -4.26 -3.12 -7.60
N THR A 52 -4.31 -4.22 -6.84
CA THR A 52 -3.61 -5.46 -7.19
C THR A 52 -4.23 -6.14 -8.39
N SER A 53 -5.56 -6.16 -8.52
CA SER A 53 -6.24 -6.64 -9.73
C SER A 53 -5.85 -5.82 -10.97
N ALA A 54 -5.73 -4.50 -10.85
CA ALA A 54 -5.24 -3.66 -11.96
C ALA A 54 -3.79 -3.98 -12.34
N ALA A 55 -2.92 -4.26 -11.36
CA ALA A 55 -1.55 -4.70 -11.62
C ALA A 55 -1.52 -6.05 -12.34
N THR A 56 -2.30 -7.03 -11.89
CA THR A 56 -2.46 -8.31 -12.58
C THR A 56 -2.95 -8.13 -14.01
N ALA A 57 -3.89 -7.22 -14.24
CA ALA A 57 -4.37 -6.91 -15.59
C ALA A 57 -3.29 -6.30 -16.47
N VAL A 58 -2.38 -5.46 -15.93
CA VAL A 58 -1.22 -4.96 -16.69
C VAL A 58 -0.36 -6.11 -17.21
N GLU A 59 -0.15 -7.16 -16.42
CA GLU A 59 0.64 -8.33 -16.84
C GLU A 59 -0.08 -9.22 -17.84
N HIS A 60 -1.38 -9.47 -17.63
CA HIS A 60 -2.12 -10.47 -18.39
C HIS A 60 -2.81 -9.91 -19.64
N VAL A 61 -3.28 -8.68 -19.57
CA VAL A 61 -3.96 -8.00 -20.68
C VAL A 61 -2.94 -7.24 -21.53
N GLY A 62 -1.95 -6.59 -20.90
CA GLY A 62 -0.96 -5.78 -21.60
C GLY A 62 -1.51 -4.44 -22.12
N MET A 63 -0.60 -3.61 -22.63
CA MET A 63 -0.95 -2.33 -23.24
C MET A 63 -1.24 -2.51 -24.74
N PRO A 64 -2.18 -1.74 -25.32
CA PRO A 64 -2.80 -0.55 -24.72
C PRO A 64 -4.05 -0.81 -23.86
N GLU A 65 -4.66 -2.00 -23.90
CA GLU A 65 -5.96 -2.29 -23.26
C GLU A 65 -5.93 -2.16 -21.72
N ALA A 66 -4.80 -2.46 -21.08
CA ALA A 66 -4.65 -2.33 -19.63
C ALA A 66 -4.81 -0.89 -19.10
N ARG A 67 -4.80 0.13 -19.98
CA ARG A 67 -5.09 1.53 -19.60
C ARG A 67 -6.45 1.68 -18.92
N TYR A 68 -7.45 0.88 -19.30
CA TYR A 68 -8.78 0.92 -18.69
C TYR A 68 -8.76 0.40 -17.24
N ASN A 69 -8.00 -0.67 -16.98
CA ASN A 69 -7.86 -1.22 -15.64
C ASN A 69 -7.11 -0.27 -14.70
N LEU A 70 -6.05 0.37 -15.22
CA LEU A 70 -5.33 1.42 -14.50
C LEU A 70 -6.23 2.62 -14.22
N ALA A 71 -7.00 3.08 -15.21
CA ALA A 71 -7.95 4.18 -15.03
C ALA A 71 -9.03 3.86 -14.00
N HIS A 72 -9.59 2.65 -14.04
CA HIS A 72 -10.56 2.18 -13.04
C HIS A 72 -9.98 2.24 -11.63
N ALA A 73 -8.77 1.70 -11.42
CA ALA A 73 -8.10 1.79 -10.11
C ALA A 73 -7.83 3.24 -9.70
N VAL A 74 -7.38 4.11 -10.61
CA VAL A 74 -7.16 5.54 -10.32
C VAL A 74 -8.45 6.24 -9.89
N MET A 75 -9.56 6.03 -10.59
CA MET A 75 -10.85 6.64 -10.26
C MET A 75 -11.36 6.16 -8.91
N HIS A 76 -11.30 4.85 -8.66
CA HIS A 76 -11.68 4.29 -7.36
C HIS A 76 -10.84 4.90 -6.23
N LEU A 77 -9.51 4.89 -6.36
CA LEU A 77 -8.59 5.42 -5.34
C LEU A 77 -8.73 6.93 -5.13
N ALA A 78 -9.01 7.70 -6.18
CA ALA A 78 -9.26 9.14 -6.07
C ALA A 78 -10.51 9.43 -5.25
N ASN A 79 -11.60 8.67 -5.42
CA ASN A 79 -12.86 8.89 -4.71
C ASN A 79 -12.97 8.17 -3.37
N ALA A 80 -12.12 7.17 -3.10
CA ALA A 80 -12.14 6.43 -1.84
C ALA A 80 -11.94 7.35 -0.63
N PRO A 81 -12.56 7.06 0.54
CA PRO A 81 -12.26 7.77 1.76
C PRO A 81 -10.77 7.61 2.11
N LYS A 82 -10.14 8.68 2.61
CA LYS A 82 -8.70 8.71 2.88
C LYS A 82 -8.43 8.42 4.35
N SER A 83 -7.45 7.56 4.63
CA SER A 83 -6.96 7.29 5.98
C SER A 83 -5.51 6.84 5.94
N ARG A 84 -4.70 7.46 6.81
CA ARG A 84 -3.28 7.14 6.99
C ARG A 84 -3.03 6.19 8.17
N ALA A 85 -4.09 5.69 8.81
CA ALA A 85 -3.98 4.90 10.04
C ALA A 85 -3.06 3.69 9.90
N VAL A 86 -3.05 3.02 8.74
CA VAL A 86 -2.14 1.90 8.45
C VAL A 86 -0.67 2.36 8.45
N THR A 87 -0.37 3.43 7.71
CA THR A 87 0.97 4.01 7.63
C THR A 87 1.45 4.50 8.98
N ASP A 88 0.60 5.21 9.72
CA ASP A 88 0.96 5.78 11.01
C ASP A 88 1.22 4.67 12.04
N ALA A 89 0.39 3.61 12.06
CA ALA A 89 0.55 2.49 12.97
C ALA A 89 1.86 1.71 12.73
N ILE A 90 2.19 1.36 11.48
CA ILE A 90 3.44 0.62 11.20
C ILE A 90 4.67 1.50 11.44
N THR A 91 4.57 2.80 11.18
CA THR A 91 5.66 3.76 11.44
C THR A 91 5.92 3.87 12.94
N ALA A 92 4.88 4.10 13.75
CA ALA A 92 5.01 4.18 15.20
C ALA A 92 5.54 2.87 15.82
N ALA A 93 5.10 1.72 15.34
CA ALA A 93 5.62 0.42 15.78
C ALA A 93 7.11 0.25 15.45
N ARG A 94 7.53 0.65 14.24
CA ARG A 94 8.93 0.62 13.82
C ARG A 94 9.79 1.58 14.64
N GLU A 95 9.31 2.80 14.88
CA GLU A 95 10.01 3.80 15.71
C GLU A 95 10.18 3.30 17.14
N SER A 96 9.14 2.70 17.72
CA SER A 96 9.20 2.12 19.07
C SER A 96 10.27 1.01 19.14
N LEU A 97 10.29 0.10 18.17
CA LEU A 97 11.29 -0.97 18.08
C LEU A 97 12.72 -0.41 17.96
N LEU A 98 12.93 0.57 17.07
CA LEU A 98 14.25 1.19 16.87
C LEU A 98 14.67 2.06 18.06
N GLY A 99 13.73 2.60 18.82
CA GLY A 99 13.95 3.29 20.09
C GLY A 99 14.28 2.37 21.26
N GLY A 100 14.36 1.05 21.04
CA GLY A 100 14.72 0.06 22.05
C GLY A 100 13.55 -0.49 22.87
N ALA A 101 12.30 -0.26 22.45
CA ALA A 101 11.16 -0.92 23.07
C ALA A 101 11.27 -2.43 22.89
N SER A 102 11.11 -3.16 23.99
CA SER A 102 11.07 -4.62 24.01
C SER A 102 9.85 -5.04 24.80
N ILE A 103 9.01 -5.90 24.23
CA ILE A 103 7.82 -6.45 24.87
C ILE A 103 7.98 -7.97 24.84
N GLU A 104 7.93 -8.60 26.02
CA GLU A 104 7.81 -10.05 26.07
C GLU A 104 6.42 -10.47 25.60
N VAL A 105 6.35 -11.55 24.82
CA VAL A 105 5.07 -12.16 24.44
C VAL A 105 4.33 -12.58 25.71
N PRO A 106 3.06 -12.14 25.92
CA PRO A 106 2.26 -12.55 27.08
C PRO A 106 2.16 -14.07 27.18
N GLU A 107 2.22 -14.63 28.40
CA GLU A 107 2.29 -16.08 28.62
C GLU A 107 1.16 -16.87 27.94
N HIS A 108 -0.07 -16.35 27.98
CA HIS A 108 -1.24 -16.98 27.33
C HIS A 108 -1.21 -16.93 25.79
N LEU A 109 -0.30 -16.16 25.19
CA LEU A 109 -0.07 -16.09 23.73
C LEU A 109 1.22 -16.83 23.32
N ARG A 110 2.01 -17.35 24.27
CA ARG A 110 3.22 -18.12 23.97
C ARG A 110 2.81 -19.48 23.41
N ASP A 111 3.46 -19.88 22.32
CA ASP A 111 3.37 -21.26 21.87
C ASP A 111 4.07 -22.17 22.90
N GLY A 112 3.48 -23.31 23.24
CA GLY A 112 3.97 -24.22 24.28
C GLY A 112 5.37 -24.78 23.99
N ASN A 113 5.83 -24.64 22.74
CA ASN A 113 7.16 -25.05 22.28
C ASN A 113 8.15 -23.89 22.15
N SER A 114 7.78 -22.67 22.58
CA SER A 114 8.67 -21.50 22.55
C SER A 114 9.62 -21.52 23.75
N PRO A 115 10.95 -21.33 23.57
CA PRO A 115 11.87 -21.25 24.69
C PRO A 115 11.48 -20.10 25.63
N HIS A 116 11.49 -20.37 26.94
CA HIS A 116 11.19 -19.37 27.96
C HIS A 116 12.15 -18.17 27.84
N GLY A 117 11.60 -16.95 27.74
CA GLY A 117 12.39 -15.71 27.77
C GLY A 117 13.03 -15.32 26.43
N SER A 118 12.46 -15.69 25.28
CA SER A 118 12.87 -15.12 23.99
C SER A 118 12.50 -13.63 23.91
N ILE A 119 13.34 -12.79 24.49
CA ILE A 119 13.44 -11.39 24.12
C ILE A 119 13.76 -11.40 22.63
N ILE A 120 12.86 -10.92 21.77
CA ILE A 120 13.24 -10.65 20.38
C ILE A 120 14.21 -9.47 20.47
N PRO A 121 15.54 -9.68 20.31
CA PRO A 121 16.44 -8.55 20.37
C PRO A 121 16.06 -7.61 19.23
N ALA A 122 16.08 -6.31 19.47
CA ALA A 122 16.04 -5.33 18.39
C ALA A 122 17.22 -5.68 17.48
N ARG A 123 16.96 -6.40 16.37
CA ARG A 123 17.98 -6.70 15.38
C ARG A 123 18.45 -5.34 14.88
N ARG A 124 19.67 -4.95 15.24
CA ARG A 124 20.32 -3.84 14.55
C ARG A 124 20.37 -4.29 13.10
N TYR A 125 19.72 -3.51 12.24
CA TYR A 125 20.00 -3.56 10.82
C TYR A 125 21.15 -2.58 10.64
N ASP A 126 22.36 -3.10 10.79
CA ASP A 126 23.61 -2.48 10.34
C ASP A 126 23.70 -2.46 8.80
#